data_AF-A0A1M7Q6K5-F1
#
_entry.id   AF-A0A1M7Q6K5-F1
#
_cell.length_a   1.000
_cell.length_b   1.000
_cell.length_c   1.000
_cell.angle_alpha   90.00
_cell.angle_beta   90.00
_cell.angle_gamma   90.00
#
_symmetry.space_group_name_H-M   'P 1'
#
loop_
_entity.id
_entity.type
_entity.pdbx_description
1 polymer ?
#
loop_
_entity_poly.entity_id
_entity_poly.type
_entity_poly.pdbx_seq_one_letter_code
_entity_poly.pdbx_strand_id
1 'polypeptide(L)'
;MAYSQRLTPEEKLADAKRLLSLPRIVVICGSTRFMAEMNEADLRETQAGKIVVKPGCDMKSPHELWSNPVEAEALKVRLDDLHRAKIRLADEVLVVGDYIGDSTRAEIAYARSMGKPVRFRHPFPDYEIESVGHSSTGPTTEL
;
A
#
# COMPACT_ATOMS: atom_id res chain seq x y z
N MET A 1 27.37 -14.04 -25.07
CA MET A 1 26.78 -14.82 -23.96
C MET A 1 25.82 -13.92 -23.22
N ALA A 2 24.51 -14.18 -23.29
CA ALA A 2 23.52 -13.42 -22.54
C ALA A 2 23.59 -13.86 -21.07
N TYR A 3 24.01 -12.98 -20.17
CA TYR A 3 23.93 -13.23 -18.74
C TYR A 3 22.45 -13.32 -18.37
N SER A 4 22.03 -14.47 -17.88
CA SER A 4 20.71 -14.64 -17.28
C SER A 4 20.65 -13.71 -16.06
N GLN A 5 20.01 -12.56 -16.22
CA GLN A 5 19.89 -11.58 -15.17
C GLN A 5 19.02 -12.19 -14.07
N ARG A 6 19.59 -12.36 -12.87
CA ARG A 6 18.85 -12.92 -11.74
C ARG A 6 17.81 -11.91 -11.31
N LEU A 7 16.54 -12.29 -11.41
CA LEU A 7 15.42 -11.48 -10.91
C LEU A 7 15.61 -11.20 -9.41
N THR A 8 15.27 -9.97 -8.99
CA THR A 8 15.11 -9.62 -7.57
C THR A 8 13.97 -10.42 -6.94
N PRO A 9 13.89 -10.55 -5.60
CA PRO A 9 12.75 -11.18 -4.93
C PRO A 9 11.40 -10.58 -5.35
N GLU A 10 11.33 -9.27 -5.54
CA GLU A 10 10.13 -8.54 -5.95
C GLU A 10 9.74 -8.87 -7.40
N GLU A 11 10.71 -8.94 -8.30
CA GLU A 11 10.50 -9.35 -9.69
C GLU A 11 10.05 -10.81 -9.79
N LYS A 12 10.61 -11.70 -8.95
CA LYS A 12 10.16 -13.10 -8.85
C LYS A 12 8.72 -13.19 -8.34
N LEU A 13 8.34 -12.38 -7.36
CA LEU A 13 6.96 -12.34 -6.88
C LEU A 13 6.00 -11.84 -7.96
N ALA A 14 6.39 -10.80 -8.71
CA ALA A 14 5.60 -10.28 -9.82
C ALA A 14 5.44 -11.31 -10.94
N ASP A 15 6.51 -12.03 -11.30
CA ASP A 15 6.47 -13.13 -12.27
C ASP A 15 5.57 -14.26 -11.79
N ALA A 16 5.71 -14.70 -10.53
CA ALA A 16 4.88 -15.74 -9.95
C ALA A 16 3.38 -15.38 -9.96
N LYS A 17 3.03 -14.13 -9.58
CA LYS A 17 1.64 -13.64 -9.66
C LYS A 17 1.09 -13.70 -11.08
N ARG A 18 1.90 -13.30 -12.08
CA ARG A 18 1.53 -13.35 -13.49
C ARG A 18 1.33 -14.79 -13.97
N LEU A 19 2.26 -15.69 -13.66
CA LEU A 19 2.19 -17.11 -14.04
C LEU A 19 0.97 -17.81 -13.43
N LEU A 20 0.60 -17.45 -12.20
CA LEU A 20 -0.60 -17.94 -11.52
C LEU A 20 -1.88 -17.23 -11.96
N SER A 21 -1.80 -16.22 -12.84
CA SER A 21 -2.93 -15.40 -13.26
C SER A 21 -3.70 -14.80 -12.08
N LEU A 22 -2.98 -14.38 -11.03
CA LEU A 22 -3.62 -13.77 -9.87
C LEU A 22 -4.26 -12.44 -10.26
N PRO A 23 -5.50 -12.16 -9.81
CA PRO A 23 -6.08 -10.84 -9.93
C PRO A 23 -5.22 -9.79 -9.21
N ARG A 24 -5.36 -8.54 -9.64
CA ARG A 24 -4.65 -7.41 -9.03
C ARG A 24 -4.95 -7.34 -7.53
N ILE A 25 -3.90 -7.20 -6.73
CA ILE A 25 -3.97 -7.09 -5.28
C ILE A 25 -3.93 -5.61 -4.87
N VAL A 26 -4.95 -5.15 -4.15
CA VAL A 26 -5.01 -3.80 -3.58
C VAL A 26 -4.80 -3.90 -2.08
N VAL A 27 -3.85 -3.13 -1.56
CA VAL A 27 -3.81 -2.86 -0.13
C VAL A 27 -4.58 -1.57 0.17
N ILE A 28 -5.50 -1.63 1.12
CA ILE A 28 -6.14 -0.44 1.67
C ILE A 28 -5.31 0.05 2.85
N CYS A 29 -4.90 1.31 2.80
CA CYS A 29 -4.21 2.02 3.88
C CYS A 29 -5.08 3.15 4.40
N GLY A 30 -4.88 3.56 5.65
CA GLY A 30 -5.62 4.66 6.27
C GLY A 30 -5.73 4.51 7.78
N SER A 31 -6.28 5.53 8.43
CA SER A 31 -6.56 5.45 9.87
C SER A 31 -7.72 4.49 10.13
N THR A 32 -7.57 3.56 11.10
CA THR A 32 -8.66 2.62 11.45
C THR A 32 -9.92 3.31 12.01
N ARG A 33 -9.84 4.60 12.38
CA ARG A 33 -11.05 5.42 12.59
C ARG A 33 -12.03 5.41 11.40
N PHE A 34 -11.55 5.14 10.19
CA PHE A 34 -12.31 5.05 8.94
C PHE A 34 -12.61 3.60 8.52
N MET A 35 -12.64 2.64 9.45
CA MET A 35 -12.86 1.21 9.11
C MET A 35 -14.16 0.97 8.32
N ALA A 36 -15.22 1.73 8.58
CA ALA A 36 -16.46 1.64 7.79
C ALA A 36 -16.23 2.00 6.31
N GLU A 37 -15.49 3.08 6.05
CA GLU A 37 -15.13 3.49 4.68
C GLU A 37 -14.15 2.51 4.03
N MET A 38 -13.23 1.93 4.80
CA MET A 38 -12.34 0.88 4.30
C MET A 38 -13.11 -0.38 3.91
N ASN A 39 -14.14 -0.77 4.67
CA ASN A 39 -15.02 -1.89 4.32
C ASN A 39 -15.80 -1.61 3.03
N GLU A 40 -16.25 -0.37 2.87
CA GLU A 40 -17.00 0.07 1.69
C GLU A 40 -16.10 0.23 0.45
N ALA A 41 -14.82 0.55 0.64
CA ALA A 41 -13.81 0.50 -0.42
C ALA A 41 -13.47 -0.95 -0.80
N ASP A 42 -13.26 -1.82 0.19
CA ASP A 42 -13.02 -3.27 0.00
C ASP A 42 -14.13 -3.91 -0.83
N LEU A 43 -15.40 -3.65 -0.50
CA LEU A 43 -16.54 -4.15 -1.26
C LEU A 43 -16.47 -3.75 -2.75
N ARG A 44 -16.14 -2.49 -3.05
CA ARG A 44 -16.01 -2.00 -4.44
C ARG A 44 -14.84 -2.65 -5.18
N GLU A 45 -13.68 -2.75 -4.55
CA GLU A 45 -12.50 -3.36 -5.18
C GLU A 45 -12.71 -4.86 -5.43
N THR A 46 -13.33 -5.55 -4.46
CA THR A 46 -13.72 -6.95 -4.59
C THR A 46 -14.74 -7.14 -5.69
N GLN A 47 -15.77 -6.29 -5.78
CA GLN A 47 -16.75 -6.32 -6.87
C GLN A 47 -16.09 -6.08 -8.25
N ALA A 48 -15.02 -5.28 -8.31
CA ALA A 48 -14.20 -5.08 -9.49
C ALA A 48 -13.23 -6.24 -9.80
N GLY A 49 -13.31 -7.35 -9.06
CA GLY A 49 -12.52 -8.56 -9.29
C GLY A 49 -11.10 -8.51 -8.74
N LYS A 50 -10.82 -7.62 -7.77
CA LYS A 50 -9.48 -7.48 -7.17
C LYS A 50 -9.41 -8.21 -5.84
N ILE A 51 -8.20 -8.64 -5.47
CA ILE A 51 -7.91 -9.15 -4.13
C ILE A 51 -7.65 -7.97 -3.21
N VAL A 52 -8.31 -7.92 -2.05
CA VAL A 52 -8.14 -6.82 -1.09
C VAL A 52 -7.43 -7.31 0.16
N VAL A 53 -6.42 -6.56 0.60
CA VAL A 53 -5.80 -6.69 1.91
C VAL A 53 -5.86 -5.36 2.65
N LYS A 54 -6.18 -5.35 3.94
CA LYS A 54 -6.36 -4.11 4.72
C LYS A 54 -6.01 -4.33 6.20
N PRO A 55 -5.95 -3.31 7.06
CA PRO A 55 -5.89 -3.49 8.50
C PRO A 55 -7.08 -4.34 8.98
N GLY A 56 -6.81 -5.33 9.84
CA GLY A 56 -7.84 -6.24 10.35
C GLY A 56 -8.27 -5.93 11.79
N CYS A 57 -7.51 -5.10 12.50
CA CYS A 57 -7.76 -4.75 13.89
C CYS A 57 -8.04 -3.25 13.97
N ASP A 58 -9.25 -2.90 14.42
CA ASP A 58 -9.53 -1.52 14.79
C ASP A 58 -9.05 -1.24 16.21
N MET A 59 -7.78 -0.87 16.33
CA MET A 59 -7.18 -0.53 17.63
C MET A 59 -7.75 0.74 18.27
N LYS A 60 -8.67 1.46 17.59
CA LYS A 60 -9.38 2.61 18.17
C LYS A 60 -10.65 2.20 18.91
N SER A 61 -11.19 1.03 18.60
CA SER A 61 -12.33 0.46 19.32
C SER A 61 -11.86 -0.40 20.50
N PRO A 62 -12.53 -0.38 21.67
CA PRO A 62 -12.19 -1.26 22.78
C PRO A 62 -12.31 -2.75 22.39
N HIS A 63 -11.34 -3.56 22.82
CA HIS A 63 -11.37 -5.02 22.65
C HIS A 63 -10.46 -5.70 23.68
N GLU A 64 -10.79 -6.93 24.08
CA GLU A 64 -10.02 -7.70 25.07
C GLU A 64 -8.53 -7.86 24.68
N LEU A 65 -8.28 -8.15 23.40
CA LEU A 65 -6.94 -8.37 22.81
C LEU A 65 -5.98 -7.17 22.90
N TRP A 66 -6.45 -5.96 23.20
CA TRP A 66 -5.61 -4.77 23.40
C TRP A 66 -6.11 -3.91 24.56
N SER A 67 -6.70 -4.55 25.57
CA SER A 67 -7.19 -3.89 26.80
C SER A 67 -6.06 -3.42 27.71
N ASN A 68 -4.90 -4.09 27.70
CA ASN A 68 -3.69 -3.66 28.40
C ASN A 68 -2.91 -2.65 27.54
N PRO A 69 -2.65 -1.41 28.03
CA PRO A 69 -1.97 -0.38 27.23
C PRO A 69 -0.56 -0.74 26.76
N VAL A 70 0.22 -1.46 27.57
CA VAL A 70 1.60 -1.85 27.23
C VAL A 70 1.60 -2.92 26.14
N GLU A 71 0.72 -3.91 26.28
CA GLU A 71 0.55 -4.97 25.28
C GLU A 71 -0.05 -4.41 23.97
N ALA A 72 -0.94 -3.42 24.07
CA ALA A 72 -1.52 -2.73 22.93
C ALA A 72 -0.45 -2.02 22.08
N GLU A 73 0.51 -1.33 22.69
CA GLU A 73 1.59 -0.69 21.93
C GLU A 73 2.49 -1.73 21.25
N ALA A 74 2.84 -2.81 21.94
CA ALA A 74 3.61 -3.91 21.34
C ALA A 74 2.84 -4.62 20.21
N LEU A 75 1.51 -4.76 20.34
CA LEU A 75 0.65 -5.27 19.28
C LEU A 75 0.61 -4.31 18.08
N LYS A 76 0.47 -3.00 18.32
CA LYS A 76 0.47 -1.98 17.27
C LYS A 76 1.72 -2.07 16.41
N VAL A 77 2.91 -2.16 17.01
CA VAL A 77 4.17 -2.31 16.25
C VAL A 77 4.13 -3.55 15.34
N ARG A 78 3.68 -4.70 15.85
CA ARG A 78 3.55 -5.93 15.06
C ARG A 78 2.51 -5.81 13.94
N LEU A 79 1.42 -5.09 14.17
CA LEU A 79 0.39 -4.83 13.16
C LEU A 79 0.90 -3.87 12.07
N ASP A 80 1.69 -2.85 12.44
CA ASP A 80 2.34 -1.94 11.50
C ASP A 80 3.32 -2.71 10.59
N ASP A 81 4.11 -3.63 11.15
CA ASP A 81 4.98 -4.53 10.38
C ASP A 81 4.23 -5.48 9.45
N LEU A 82 3.14 -6.07 9.94
CA LEU A 82 2.26 -6.91 9.14
C LEU A 82 1.62 -6.11 7.99
N HIS A 83 1.24 -4.86 8.24
CA HIS A 83 0.66 -4.01 7.22
C HIS A 83 1.69 -3.63 6.15
N ARG A 84 2.95 -3.34 6.53
CA ARG A 84 4.06 -3.23 5.57
C ARG A 84 4.24 -4.49 4.73
N ALA A 85 4.08 -5.68 5.31
CA ALA A 85 4.11 -6.93 4.55
C ALA A 85 2.95 -7.04 3.54
N LYS A 86 1.74 -6.60 3.91
CA LYS A 86 0.60 -6.49 2.98
C LYS A 86 0.89 -5.51 1.84
N ILE A 87 1.56 -4.40 2.12
CA ILE A 87 1.99 -3.44 1.08
C ILE A 87 2.99 -4.10 0.12
N ARG A 88 4.01 -4.81 0.62
CA ARG A 88 4.95 -5.57 -0.22
C ARG A 88 4.22 -6.56 -1.15
N LEU A 89 3.22 -7.26 -0.61
CA LEU A 89 2.40 -8.21 -1.34
C LEU A 89 1.48 -7.54 -2.38
N ALA A 90 0.96 -6.34 -2.14
CA ALA A 90 -0.01 -5.70 -3.04
C ALA A 90 0.62 -5.19 -4.35
N ASP A 91 -0.19 -5.03 -5.39
CA ASP A 91 0.22 -4.41 -6.66
C ASP A 91 -0.02 -2.89 -6.64
N GLU A 92 -0.98 -2.42 -5.84
CA GLU A 92 -1.26 -1.00 -5.65
C GLU A 92 -1.78 -0.70 -4.24
N VAL A 93 -1.68 0.57 -3.83
CA VAL A 93 -2.21 1.09 -2.57
C VAL A 93 -3.42 1.98 -2.84
N LEU A 94 -4.50 1.76 -2.09
CA LEU A 94 -5.64 2.66 -1.98
C LEU A 94 -5.67 3.27 -0.57
N VAL A 95 -5.52 4.59 -0.49
CA VAL A 95 -5.63 5.33 0.78
C VAL A 95 -7.08 5.78 1.00
N VAL A 96 -7.63 5.47 2.17
CA VAL A 96 -9.01 5.76 2.58
C VAL A 96 -9.02 6.61 3.85
N GLY A 97 -10.01 7.50 3.93
CA GLY A 97 -10.14 8.55 4.95
C GLY A 97 -9.95 9.94 4.34
N ASP A 98 -10.32 10.97 5.08
CA ASP A 98 -10.08 12.39 4.75
C ASP A 98 -8.92 13.00 5.58
N TYR A 99 -8.31 12.18 6.44
CA TYR A 99 -7.16 12.52 7.28
C TYR A 99 -6.03 11.49 7.12
N ILE A 100 -4.80 11.99 6.94
CA ILE A 100 -3.57 11.18 6.90
C ILE A 100 -2.78 11.39 8.19
N GLY A 101 -2.80 10.37 9.06
CA GLY A 101 -1.95 10.32 10.26
C GLY A 101 -0.57 9.74 9.97
N ASP A 102 0.31 9.73 10.97
CA ASP A 102 1.72 9.34 10.82
C ASP A 102 1.90 7.90 10.31
N SER A 103 1.09 6.94 10.80
CA SER A 103 1.13 5.56 10.31
C SER A 103 0.81 5.49 8.82
N THR A 104 -0.28 6.14 8.41
CA THR A 104 -0.69 6.18 7.00
C THR A 104 0.34 6.90 6.14
N ARG A 105 0.95 7.98 6.65
CA ARG A 105 2.03 8.69 5.95
C ARG A 105 3.25 7.79 5.75
N ALA A 106 3.64 7.04 6.78
CA ALA A 106 4.74 6.09 6.71
C ALA A 106 4.43 4.93 5.74
N GLU A 107 3.19 4.44 5.71
CA GLU A 107 2.72 3.42 4.75
C GLU A 107 2.81 3.92 3.31
N ILE A 108 2.37 5.16 3.03
CA ILE A 108 2.46 5.76 1.69
C ILE A 108 3.92 5.94 1.28
N ALA A 109 4.77 6.47 2.17
CA ALA A 109 6.20 6.61 1.90
C ALA A 109 6.86 5.26 1.60
N TYR A 110 6.50 4.23 2.37
CA TYR A 110 6.98 2.87 2.18
C TYR A 110 6.51 2.26 0.84
N ALA A 111 5.27 2.48 0.44
CA ALA A 111 4.77 2.04 -0.86
C ALA A 111 5.50 2.73 -2.02
N ARG A 112 5.68 4.06 -1.92
CA ARG A 112 6.39 4.86 -2.91
C ARG A 112 7.85 4.46 -3.05
N SER A 113 8.55 4.15 -1.96
CA SER A 113 9.96 3.71 -2.03
C SER A 113 10.13 2.36 -2.75
N MET A 114 9.07 1.56 -2.84
CA MET A 114 9.02 0.33 -3.63
C MET A 114 8.47 0.53 -5.05
N GLY A 115 8.20 1.78 -5.46
CA GLY A 115 7.62 2.10 -6.77
C GLY A 115 6.16 1.63 -6.92
N LYS A 116 5.43 1.36 -5.83
CA LYS A 116 4.03 0.93 -5.91
C LYS A 116 3.12 2.12 -6.19
N PRO A 117 2.18 2.02 -7.16
CA PRO A 117 1.18 3.05 -7.37
C PRO A 117 0.34 3.29 -6.11
N VAL A 118 0.12 4.56 -5.78
CA VAL A 118 -0.72 5.00 -4.66
C VAL A 118 -1.84 5.88 -5.20
N ARG A 119 -3.09 5.54 -4.85
CA ARG A 119 -4.28 6.33 -5.16
C ARG A 119 -5.07 6.63 -3.90
N PHE A 120 -5.88 7.68 -3.96
CA PHE A 120 -6.64 8.20 -2.82
C PHE A 120 -8.13 8.16 -3.13
N ARG A 121 -8.95 7.74 -2.15
CA ARG A 121 -10.41 7.75 -2.28
C ARG A 121 -11.01 9.15 -2.18
N HIS A 122 -10.41 10.02 -1.37
CA HIS A 122 -10.80 11.40 -1.20
C HIS A 122 -9.67 12.32 -1.66
N PRO A 123 -9.98 13.50 -2.22
CA PRO A 123 -8.96 14.50 -2.52
C PRO A 123 -8.34 14.99 -1.21
N PHE A 124 -7.02 15.01 -1.13
CA PHE A 124 -6.28 15.53 0.02
C PHE A 124 -5.72 16.92 -0.35
N PRO A 125 -6.05 17.98 0.40
CA PRO A 125 -5.73 19.35 -0.01
C PRO A 125 -4.23 19.65 -0.22
N ASP A 126 -3.30 18.90 0.38
CA ASP A 126 -1.87 19.24 0.31
C ASP A 126 -0.92 18.03 0.17
N TYR A 127 -1.40 16.86 -0.28
CA TYR A 127 -0.50 15.72 -0.50
C TYR A 127 0.14 15.82 -1.89
N GLU A 128 1.28 16.51 -1.97
CA GLU A 128 2.02 16.72 -3.22
C GLU A 128 2.19 15.41 -4.00
N ILE A 129 1.68 15.45 -5.23
CA ILE A 129 1.89 14.46 -6.26
C ILE A 129 3.29 14.72 -6.80
N GLU A 130 4.33 14.17 -6.16
CA GLU A 130 5.60 13.99 -6.84
C GLU A 130 5.43 12.84 -7.85
N SER A 131 4.90 13.19 -9.03
CA SER A 131 5.02 12.35 -10.22
C SER A 131 6.48 12.33 -10.61
N VAL A 132 7.12 11.16 -10.56
CA VAL A 132 8.46 10.94 -11.10
C VAL A 132 8.44 11.29 -12.59
N GLY A 133 8.97 12.45 -12.93
CA GLY A 133 9.17 12.89 -14.32
C GLY A 133 10.23 12.02 -14.98
N HIS A 134 9.86 11.30 -16.02
CA HIS A 134 10.79 10.65 -16.93
C HIS A 134 11.42 11.75 -17.80
N SER A 135 12.55 12.33 -17.40
CA SER A 135 13.30 13.25 -18.23
C SER A 135 14.21 12.47 -19.18
N SER A 136 13.71 12.12 -20.36
CA SER A 136 14.55 11.77 -21.51
C SER A 136 14.56 12.94 -22.48
N THR A 137 15.58 13.80 -22.39
CA THR A 137 16.01 14.61 -23.54
C THR A 137 17.51 14.43 -23.66
N GLY A 138 17.92 13.72 -24.71
CA GLY A 138 19.30 13.65 -25.16
C GLY A 138 19.73 14.98 -25.81
N PRO A 139 21.03 15.22 -25.99
CA PRO A 139 21.50 16.49 -26.51
C PRO A 139 21.23 16.58 -28.01
N THR A 140 20.57 17.67 -28.43
CA THR A 140 20.53 18.08 -29.84
C THR A 140 21.88 18.72 -30.17
N THR A 141 22.65 18.06 -31.03
CA THR A 141 23.79 18.66 -31.73
C THR A 141 23.24 19.46 -32.91
N GLU A 142 23.54 20.76 -32.99
CA GLU A 142 23.46 21.50 -34.26
C GLU A 142 24.77 22.24 -34.53
N LEU A 143 25.07 22.29 -35.84
CA LEU A 143 26.24 22.81 -36.55
C LEU A 143 26.29 24.33 -36.59
#